data_AF-A0A085BA58-F1
#
_entry.id   AF-A0A085BA58-F1
#
_cell.length_a   1.000
_cell.length_b   1.000
_cell.length_c   1.000
_cell.angle_alpha   90.00
_cell.angle_beta   90.00
_cell.angle_gamma   90.00
#
_symmetry.space_group_name_H-M   'P 1'
#
loop_
_entity.id
_entity.type
_entity.pdbx_description
1 polymer ?
#
loop_
_entity_poly.entity_id
_entity_poly.type
_entity_poly.pdbx_seq_one_letter_code
_entity_poly.pdbx_strand_id
1 'polypeptide(L)' 'MDKPTDFLIECNNPHAFDKTIQQLGPAVLLDGGTKGNYIKKEGYYVMRVFMNSGYIKFAVESQGYGKIIKELEELL' A
#
# COMPACT_ATOMS: atom_id res chain seq x y z
N MET A 1 -19.69 -2.86 2.80
CA MET A 1 -18.44 -2.18 3.18
C MET A 1 -17.32 -3.11 2.81
N ASP A 2 -16.38 -2.65 1.98
CA ASP A 2 -15.15 -3.41 1.75
C ASP A 2 -14.41 -3.55 3.07
N LYS A 3 -13.87 -4.74 3.32
CA LYS A 3 -12.96 -4.95 4.46
C LYS A 3 -11.61 -4.31 4.11
N PRO A 4 -10.85 -3.82 5.09
CA PRO A 4 -9.49 -3.43 4.84
C PRO A 4 -8.69 -4.62 4.29
N THR A 5 -7.79 -4.35 3.36
CA THR A 5 -6.93 -5.33 2.71
C THR A 5 -5.49 -4.85 2.79
N ASP A 6 -4.57 -5.73 3.16
CA ASP A 6 -3.15 -5.43 3.12
C ASP A 6 -2.49 -6.06 1.88
N PHE A 7 -1.63 -5.30 1.24
CA PHE A 7 -0.81 -5.74 0.12
C PHE A 7 0.66 -5.63 0.46
N LEU A 8 1.46 -6.61 0.03
CA LEU A 8 2.89 -6.45 -0.11
C LEU A 8 3.18 -5.69 -1.40
N ILE A 9 3.95 -4.62 -1.29
CA ILE A 9 4.25 -3.74 -2.42
C ILE A 9 5.75 -3.45 -2.52
N GLU A 10 6.22 -3.37 -3.75
CA GLU A 10 7.55 -2.87 -4.10
C GLU A 10 7.41 -1.45 -4.67
N CYS A 11 8.22 -0.52 -4.17
CA CYS A 11 8.29 0.85 -4.69
C CYS A 11 9.69 1.43 -4.49
N ASN A 12 10.07 2.37 -5.37
CA ASN A 12 11.41 2.97 -5.35
C ASN A 12 11.59 4.01 -4.23
N ASN A 13 10.54 4.77 -3.92
CA ASN A 13 10.55 5.79 -2.88
C ASN A 13 9.28 5.66 -2.05
N PRO A 14 9.35 5.03 -0.86
CA PRO A 14 8.15 4.74 -0.07
C PRO A 14 7.47 6.00 0.45
N HIS A 15 8.22 7.08 0.71
CA HIS A 15 7.65 8.35 1.15
C HIS A 15 6.83 9.05 0.05
N ALA A 16 7.37 9.07 -1.17
CA ALA A 16 6.65 9.61 -2.32
C ALA A 16 5.46 8.73 -2.70
N PHE A 17 5.63 7.40 -2.63
CA PHE A 17 4.57 6.43 -2.87
C PHE A 17 3.41 6.63 -1.89
N ASP A 18 3.69 6.66 -0.59
CA ASP A 18 2.69 6.80 0.48
C ASP A 18 1.87 8.10 0.32
N LYS A 19 2.52 9.22 0.03
CA LYS A 19 1.84 10.47 -0.30
C LYS A 19 0.94 10.36 -1.52
N THR A 20 1.37 9.61 -2.54
CA THR A 20 0.62 9.46 -3.78
C THR A 20 -0.62 8.59 -3.57
N ILE A 21 -0.49 7.43 -2.91
CA ILE A 21 -1.63 6.53 -2.68
C ILE A 21 -2.70 7.14 -1.77
N GLN A 22 -2.29 8.00 -0.82
CA GLN A 22 -3.22 8.76 0.04
C GLN A 22 -4.04 9.79 -0.75
N GLN A 23 -3.54 10.27 -1.89
CA GLN A 23 -4.30 11.13 -2.81
C GLN A 23 -5.23 10.33 -3.73
N LEU A 24 -4.86 9.09 -4.05
CA LEU A 24 -5.67 8.21 -4.91
C LEU A 24 -6.92 7.67 -4.19
N GLY A 25 -6.84 7.47 -2.87
CA GLY A 25 -7.96 7.01 -2.07
C GLY A 25 -7.56 6.62 -0.65
N PRO A 26 -8.42 5.87 0.06
CA PRO A 26 -8.20 5.51 1.45
C PRO A 26 -7.19 4.35 1.54
N ALA A 27 -5.92 4.65 1.29
CA ALA A 27 -4.79 3.73 1.35
C ALA A 27 -3.56 4.39 1.98
N VAL A 28 -2.76 3.60 2.71
CA VAL A 28 -1.53 4.07 3.40
C VAL A 28 -0.48 2.97 3.40
N LEU A 29 0.81 3.34 3.42
CA LEU A 29 1.85 2.41 3.86
C LEU A 29 1.86 2.33 5.39
N LEU A 30 1.89 1.11 5.93
CA LEU A 30 1.90 0.91 7.37
C LEU A 30 3.19 1.43 8.01
N ASP A 31 3.04 2.07 9.17
CA ASP A 31 4.10 2.60 10.06
C ASP A 31 4.99 3.75 9.50
N GLY A 32 4.66 4.36 8.36
CA GLY A 32 5.37 5.56 7.89
C GLY A 32 4.56 6.86 7.86
N GLY A 33 3.61 7.00 8.78
CA GLY A 33 2.97 8.27 9.12
C GLY A 33 3.25 8.76 10.55
N THR A 34 3.71 7.88 11.45
CA THR A 34 3.84 8.15 12.90
C THR A 34 5.24 7.91 13.48
N LYS A 35 6.08 7.06 12.88
CA LYS A 35 7.42 6.71 13.41
C LYS A 35 8.57 6.82 12.41
N GLY A 36 8.29 7.29 11.19
CA GLY A 36 9.30 7.49 10.14
C GLY A 36 9.87 6.22 9.51
N ASN A 37 9.33 5.04 9.81
CA ASN A 37 9.81 3.75 9.28
C ASN A 37 8.65 2.89 8.80
N TYR A 38 8.45 2.81 7.49
CA TYR A 38 7.44 1.92 6.91
C TYR A 38 7.70 0.44 7.25
N ILE A 39 6.65 -0.27 7.67
CA ILE A 39 6.72 -1.72 7.93
C ILE A 39 7.04 -2.46 6.63
N LYS A 40 7.97 -3.41 6.76
CA LYS A 40 8.27 -4.40 5.73
C LYS A 40 7.92 -5.80 6.19
N LYS A 41 7.43 -6.61 5.25
CA LYS A 41 7.25 -8.06 5.39
C LYS A 41 7.81 -8.71 4.14
N GLU A 42 8.65 -9.74 4.32
CA GLU A 42 9.31 -10.45 3.22
C GLU A 42 10.15 -9.53 2.29
N GLY A 43 10.70 -8.44 2.84
CA GLY A 43 11.50 -7.45 2.08
C GLY A 43 10.69 -6.36 1.37
N TYR A 44 9.36 -6.49 1.31
CA TYR A 44 8.44 -5.55 0.66
C TYR A 44 7.70 -4.68 1.68
N TYR A 45 7.21 -3.51 1.26
CA TYR A 45 6.42 -2.63 2.11
C TYR A 45 4.99 -3.12 2.24
N VAL A 46 4.34 -2.82 3.37
CA VAL A 46 2.94 -3.20 3.59
C VAL A 46 2.04 -1.99 3.35
N MET A 47 1.16 -2.09 2.36
CA MET A 47 0.14 -1.10 2.05
C MET A 47 -1.22 -1.58 2.56
N ARG A 48 -1.86 -0.79 3.42
CA ARG A 48 -3.25 -1.03 3.85
C ARG A 48 -4.19 -0.20 3.02
N VAL A 49 -5.20 -0.85 2.43
CA VAL A 49 -6.29 -0.20 1.70
C VAL A 49 -7.57 -0.40 2.48
N PHE A 50 -8.20 0.68 2.90
CA PHE A 50 -9.39 0.61 3.76
C PHE A 50 -10.68 0.40 2.96
N MET A 51 -10.72 0.81 1.69
CA MET A 51 -11.87 0.63 0.78
C MET A 51 -11.41 0.61 -0.69
N ASN A 52 -12.21 -0.02 -1.58
CA ASN A 52 -11.95 -0.06 -3.02
C ASN A 52 -10.58 -0.63 -3.39
N SER A 53 -10.17 -1.72 -2.73
CA SER A 53 -8.84 -2.34 -2.90
C SER A 53 -8.52 -2.71 -4.35
N GLY A 54 -9.52 -3.16 -5.12
CA GLY A 54 -9.36 -3.42 -6.56
C GLY A 54 -8.98 -2.18 -7.38
N TYR A 55 -9.57 -1.02 -7.08
CA TYR A 55 -9.23 0.23 -7.76
C TYR A 55 -7.83 0.72 -7.39
N ILE A 56 -7.48 0.71 -6.09
CA ILE A 56 -6.14 1.12 -5.64
C ILE A 56 -5.06 0.22 -6.23
N LYS A 57 -5.27 -1.10 -6.23
CA LYS A 57 -4.37 -2.07 -6.87
C LYS A 57 -4.16 -1.73 -8.34
N PHE A 58 -5.25 -1.56 -9.08
CA PHE A 58 -5.21 -1.21 -10.49
C PHE A 58 -4.48 0.12 -10.75
N ALA A 59 -4.75 1.16 -9.94
CA ALA A 59 -4.13 2.46 -10.10
C ALA A 59 -2.61 2.41 -9.83
N VAL A 60 -2.19 1.69 -8.77
CA VAL A 60 -0.77 1.51 -8.44
C VAL A 60 -0.01 0.84 -9.59
N GLU A 61 -0.56 -0.24 -10.14
CA GLU A 61 0.08 -1.00 -11.22
C GLU A 61 0.06 -0.24 -12.56
N SER A 62 -1.08 0.37 -12.91
CA SER A 62 -1.27 1.03 -14.21
C SER A 62 -0.47 2.34 -14.33
N GLN A 63 -0.29 3.06 -13.23
CA GLN A 63 0.46 4.31 -13.22
C GLN A 63 1.95 4.11 -12.93
N GLY A 64 2.39 2.88 -12.67
CA GLY A 64 3.78 2.54 -12.40
C GLY A 64 4.32 3.10 -11.08
N TYR A 65 3.45 3.42 -10.12
CA TYR A 65 3.87 3.93 -8.80
C TYR A 65 4.56 2.86 -7.97
N GLY A 66 4.17 1.61 -8.16
CA GLY A 66 4.74 0.46 -7.49
C GLY A 66 4.24 -0.84 -8.12
N LYS A 67 4.70 -1.95 -7.56
CA LYS A 67 4.29 -3.29 -7.98
C LYS A 67 3.65 -4.02 -6.81
N ILE A 68 2.48 -4.60 -7.06
CA ILE A 68 1.78 -5.42 -6.08
C ILE A 68 2.39 -6.82 -6.13
N ILE A 69 2.95 -7.27 -5.01
CA ILE A 69 3.59 -8.58 -4.90
C ILE A 69 2.56 -9.64 -4.54
N LYS A 70 1.76 -9.38 -3.50
CA LYS A 70 0.62 -10.22 -3.13
C LYS A 70 -0.33 -9.48 -2.19
N GLU A 71 -1.55 -9.99 -2.12
CA GLU A 71 -2.51 -9.69 -1.07
C GLU A 71 -2.20 -10.55 0.17
N LEU A 72 -2.31 -10.00 1.37
CA LEU A 72 -2.18 -10.75 2.61
C LEU A 72 -3.54 -11.34 3.02
N GLU A 73 -3.54 -12.61 3.41
CA GLU A 73 -4.73 -13.32 3.89
C GLU A 73 -5.28 -12.73 5.21
N GLU A 74 -4.38 -12.16 6.01
CA GLU A 74 -4.68 -11.50 7.28
C GLU A 74 -4.02 -10.12 7.33
N LEU A 75 -4.70 -9.17 7.97
CA LEU A 75 -4.16 -7.84 8.25
C LEU A 75 -2.98 -7.92 9.20
N LEU A 76 -1.95 -7.12 8.95
CA LEU A 76 -0.74 -7.03 9.77
C LEU A 76 -0.87 -6.05 10.94
#